data_AF-G2JCC4-F1
#
_entry.id   AF-G2JCC4-F1
#
_cell.length_a   1.000
_cell.length_b   1.000
_cell.length_c   1.000
_cell.angle_alpha   90.00
_cell.angle_beta   90.00
_cell.angle_gamma   90.00
#
_symmetry.space_group_name_H-M   'P 1'
#
loop_
_entity.id
_entity.type
_entity.pdbx_description
1 polymer ?
#
loop_
_entity_poly.entity_id
_entity_poly.type
_entity_poly.pdbx_seq_one_letter_code
_entity_poly.pdbx_strand_id
1 'polypeptide(L)' 'MLYKVTSPMLEQEIVVEAQNSTQAKRKACRLWGVSPSDEWHGISTMQARKLTEKERQEELRKWGIEDASI' A
#
# COMPACT_ATOMS: atom_id res chain seq x y z
N MET A 1 0.56 2.55 -10.20
CA MET A 1 1.57 1.52 -9.78
C MET A 1 1.14 0.97 -8.44
N LEU A 2 1.32 -0.33 -8.16
CA LEU A 2 1.00 -0.87 -6.84
C LEU A 2 2.21 -0.75 -5.90
N TYR A 3 1.92 -0.34 -4.66
CA TYR A 3 2.88 -0.29 -3.57
C TYR A 3 2.36 -1.13 -2.41
N LYS A 4 3.23 -1.97 -1.86
CA LYS A 4 3.03 -2.61 -0.57
C LYS A 4 3.53 -1.66 0.51
N VAL A 5 2.63 -1.23 1.39
CA VAL A 5 2.93 -0.39 2.54
C VAL A 5 2.82 -1.24 3.80
N THR A 6 3.84 -1.18 4.64
CA THR A 6 3.90 -1.92 5.91
C THR A 6 4.15 -0.91 7.03
N SER A 7 3.38 -1.02 8.11
CA SER A 7 3.59 -0.27 9.34
C SER A 7 4.01 -1.24 10.44
N PRO A 8 5.30 -1.25 10.84
CA PRO A 8 5.76 -2.09 11.94
C PRO A 8 5.06 -1.74 13.25
N MET A 9 4.73 -0.46 13.46
CA MET A 9 4.11 0.03 14.70
C MET A 9 2.65 -0.38 14.84
N LEU A 10 1.95 -0.59 13.72
CA LEU A 10 0.56 -1.05 13.71
C LEU A 10 0.44 -2.55 13.41
N GLU A 11 1.57 -3.23 13.14
CA GLU A 11 1.63 -4.61 12.65
C GLU A 11 0.69 -4.87 11.45
N GLN A 12 0.53 -3.87 10.59
CA GLN A 12 -0.38 -3.90 9.45
C GLN A 12 0.34 -3.73 8.13
N GLU A 13 -0.20 -4.35 7.09
CA GLU A 13 0.22 -4.16 5.71
C GLU A 13 -0.96 -3.98 4.77
N ILE A 14 -0.74 -3.21 3.71
CA ILE A 14 -1.74 -2.96 2.68
C ILE A 14 -1.08 -2.75 1.33
N VAL A 15 -1.74 -3.21 0.27
CA VAL A 15 -1.36 -2.90 -1.10
C VAL A 15 -2.26 -1.78 -1.60
N VAL A 16 -1.64 -0.69 -2.07
CA VAL A 16 -2.36 0.49 -2.57
C VAL A 16 -1.81 0.93 -3.91
N GLU A 17 -2.71 1.41 -4.77
CA GLU A 17 -2.29 2.07 -5.99
C GLU A 17 -1.83 3.51 -5.71
N ALA A 18 -0.63 3.84 -6.15
CA ALA A 18 -0.05 5.17 -6.04
C ALA A 18 0.90 5.49 -7.19
N GLN A 19 1.23 6.79 -7.32
CA GLN A 19 2.24 7.30 -8.25
C GLN A 19 3.65 7.24 -7.66
N ASN A 20 3.79 7.37 -6.34
CA ASN A 20 5.07 7.31 -5.63
C ASN A 20 4.89 6.78 -4.19
N SER A 21 6.00 6.50 -3.51
CA SER A 21 6.03 5.93 -2.15
C SER A 21 5.36 6.83 -1.11
N THR A 22 5.57 8.16 -1.17
CA THR A 22 4.94 9.11 -0.24
C THR A 22 3.42 9.12 -0.37
N GLN A 23 2.89 9.10 -1.60
CA GLN A 23 1.46 9.01 -1.84
C GLN A 23 0.89 7.68 -1.35
N ALA A 24 1.61 6.57 -1.54
CA ALA A 24 1.19 5.25 -1.05
C ALA A 24 1.01 5.26 0.48
N LYS A 25 2.03 5.74 1.22
CA LYS A 25 1.96 5.81 2.67
C LYS A 25 0.86 6.74 3.18
N ARG A 26 0.63 7.89 2.53
CA ARG A 26 -0.50 8.79 2.87
C ARG A 26 -1.86 8.11 2.67
N LYS A 27 -2.03 7.34 1.58
CA LYS A 27 -3.24 6.55 1.37
C LYS A 27 -3.41 5.48 2.46
N ALA A 28 -2.33 4.78 2.83
CA ALA A 28 -2.35 3.81 3.92
C ALA A 28 -2.74 4.46 5.26
N CYS A 29 -2.14 5.60 5.63
CA CYS A 29 -2.53 6.37 6.81
C CYS A 29 -4.04 6.66 6.83
N ARG A 30 -4.60 7.13 5.71
CA ARG A 30 -6.03 7.44 5.60
C ARG A 30 -6.92 6.21 5.77
N LEU A 31 -6.52 5.07 5.22
CA LEU A 31 -7.25 3.81 5.34
C LEU A 31 -7.21 3.25 6.77
N TRP A 32 -6.09 3.45 7.47
CA TRP A 32 -5.90 3.03 8.86
C TRP A 32 -6.44 4.04 9.88
N GLY A 33 -6.96 5.19 9.44
CA GLY A 33 -7.45 6.24 10.34
C GLY A 33 -6.34 6.96 11.12
N VAL A 34 -5.10 6.89 10.63
CA VAL A 34 -3.91 7.46 11.29
C VAL A 34 -3.54 8.79 10.66
N SER A 35 -3.12 9.75 11.48
CA SER A 35 -2.60 11.02 10.98
C SER A 35 -1.25 10.79 10.28
N PRO A 36 -1.05 11.29 9.05
CA PRO A 36 0.22 11.17 8.38
C PRO A 36 1.37 11.81 9.18
N SER A 37 1.11 12.90 9.89
CA SER A 37 2.13 13.62 10.69
C SER A 37 2.32 13.04 12.10
N ASP A 38 1.71 11.91 12.42
CA ASP A 38 1.90 11.23 13.70
C ASP A 38 3.35 10.77 13.85
N GLU A 39 3.99 11.11 14.96
CA GLU A 39 5.40 10.82 15.21
C GLU A 39 5.66 9.32 15.39
N TRP A 40 4.67 8.58 15.90
CA TRP A 40 4.77 7.16 16.23
C TRP A 40 4.18 6.29 15.12
N HIS A 41 3.05 6.70 14.55
CA HIS A 41 2.29 5.86 13.61
C HIS A 41 2.22 6.42 12.18
N GLY A 42 2.82 7.59 11.93
CA GLY A 42 2.69 8.31 10.67
C GLY A 42 3.60 7.83 9.54
N ILE A 43 3.76 8.67 8.52
CA ILE A 43 4.46 8.31 7.26
C ILE A 43 5.93 7.96 7.47
N SER A 44 6.54 8.52 8.52
CA SER A 44 7.95 8.35 8.88
C SER A 44 8.26 6.93 9.33
N THR A 45 7.35 6.28 10.06
CA THR A 45 7.57 4.94 10.63
C THR A 45 7.18 3.82 9.66
N MET A 46 6.40 4.14 8.62
CA MET A 46 6.00 3.19 7.59
C MET A 46 7.12 2.87 6.59
N GLN A 47 7.03 1.71 5.96
CA GLN A 47 7.83 1.33 4.80
C GLN A 47 6.92 1.18 3.58
N ALA A 48 7.39 1.61 2.42
CA ALA A 48 6.65 1.46 1.16
C ALA A 48 7.57 0.90 0.08
N ARG A 49 7.20 -0.24 -0.47
CA ARG A 49 7.92 -0.92 -1.55
C ARG A 49 7.02 -0.98 -2.79
N LYS A 50 7.59 -0.61 -3.94
CA LYS A 50 6.91 -0.80 -5.23
C LYS A 50 6.86 -2.30 -5.54
N LEU A 51 5.69 -2.82 -5.89
CA LEU A 51 5.53 -4.20 -6.31
C LEU A 51 6.13 -4.39 -7.71
N THR A 52 6.76 -5.54 -7.92
CA THR A 52 7.19 -5.99 -9.24
C THR A 52 5.98 -6.37 -10.08
N GLU A 53 6.15 -6.49 -11.40
CA GLU A 53 5.04 -6.86 -12.28
C GLU A 53 4.47 -8.24 -11.94
N LYS A 54 5.31 -9.21 -11.54
CA LYS A 54 4.85 -10.53 -11.07
C LYS A 54 3.96 -10.43 -9.84
N GLU A 55 4.42 -9.72 -8.80
CA GLU A 55 3.65 -9.57 -7.56
C GLU A 55 2.35 -8.78 -7.79
N ARG A 56 2.36 -7.81 -8.72
CA ARG A 56 1.15 -7.08 -9.11
C ARG A 56 0.11 -8.02 -9.74
N GLN A 57 0.52 -8.89 -10.65
CA GLN A 57 -0.39 -9.85 -11.29
C GLN A 57 -0.97 -10.84 -10.26
N GLU A 58 -0.16 -11.28 -9.30
CA GLU A 58 -0.61 -12.14 -8.20
C GLU A 58 -1.65 -11.43 -7.31
N GLU A 59 -1.42 -10.17 -6.95
CA GLU A 59 -2.41 -9.37 -6.20
C GLU A 59 -3.70 -9.19 -6.99
N LEU A 60 -3.65 -8.85 -8.29
CA LEU A 60 -4.85 -8.72 -9.12
C LEU A 60 -5.65 -10.04 -9.20
N ARG A 61 -4.94 -11.17 -9.34
CA ARG A 61 -5.55 -12.51 -9.34
C ARG A 61 -6.20 -12.85 -8.01
N LYS A 62 -5.56 -12.50 -6.88
CA LYS A 62 -6.11 -12.71 -5.54
C LYS A 62 -7.41 -11.95 -5.32
N TRP A 63 -7.55 -10.78 -5.92
CA TRP A 63 -8.77 -9.97 -5.87
C TRP A 63 -9.86 -10.45 -6.85
N GLY A 64 -9.63 -11.54 -7.58
CA GLY A 64 -10.61 -12.11 -8.51
C GLY A 64 -10.88 -11.23 -9.72
N ILE A 65 -10.01 -10.25 -9.99
CA ILE A 65 -10.02 -9.49 -11.24
C ILE A 65 -9.28 -10.35 -12.26
N GLU A 66 -9.88 -11.46 -12.65
CA GLU A 66 -9.54 -12.07 -13.94
C GLU A 66 -9.89 -11.04 -15.00
N ASP A 67 -8.94 -10.78 -15.90
CA ASP A 67 -9.09 -9.83 -16.99
C ASP A 67 -10.51 -9.88 -17.56
N ALA A 68 -11.28 -8.81 -17.35
CA ALA A 68 -12.45 -8.51 -18.15
C ALA A 68 -11.95 -8.12 -19.55
N SER A 69 -11.39 -9.10 -20.25
CA SER A 69 -11.21 -9.09 -21.69
C SER A 69 -12.50 -9.65 -22.29
N ILE A 70 -13.49 -8.77 -22.49
CA ILE A 70 -14.57 -8.97 -23.47
C ILE A 70 -14.34 -7.94 -24.57
#